data_AF-A0A7Y2DJS7-F1
#
_entry.id   AF-A0A7Y2DJS7-F1
#
_cell.length_a   1.000
_cell.length_b   1.000
_cell.length_c   1.000
_cell.angle_alpha   90.00
_cell.angle_beta   90.00
_cell.angle_gamma   90.00
#
_symmetry.space_group_name_H-M   'P 1'
#
loop_
_entity.id
_entity.type
_entity.pdbx_description
1 polymer ?
#
loop_
_entity_poly.entity_id
_entity_poly.type
_entity_poly.pdbx_seq_one_letter_code
_entity_poly.pdbx_strand_id
1 'polypeptide(L)' 'MEVDKYIASGILELYVAGALTEEENMEVFQYAREYPEIHQEILAIEAAVLDLTKSVAPRVTNRQGFDDVKVRIGERKE' A
#
# COMPACT_ATOMS: atom_id res chain seq x y z
N MET A 1 1.72 20.41 13.81
CA MET A 1 2.32 20.00 12.52
C MET A 1 1.69 20.84 11.42
N GLU A 2 2.44 21.14 10.34
CA GLU A 2 1.85 21.73 9.12
C GLU A 2 1.60 20.60 8.11
N VAL A 3 0.33 20.21 7.95
CA VAL A 3 -0.09 19.04 7.14
C VAL A 3 0.42 19.14 5.71
N ASP A 4 0.30 20.30 5.07
CA ASP A 4 0.74 20.49 3.67
C ASP A 4 2.25 20.29 3.50
N LYS A 5 3.05 20.74 4.47
CA LYS A 5 4.51 20.52 4.45
C LYS A 5 4.86 19.05 4.67
N TYR A 6 4.08 18.35 5.49
CA TYR A 6 4.28 16.93 5.76
C TYR A 6 3.96 16.11 4.51
N ILE A 7 2.85 16.39 3.83
CA ILE A 7 2.48 15.77 2.55
C ILE A 7 3.58 16.05 1.51
N ALA A 8 4.02 17.30 1.37
CA ALA A 8 5.05 17.67 0.41
C ALA A 8 6.47 17.12 0.71
N SER A 9 6.68 16.47 1.87
CA SER A 9 7.99 15.98 2.29
C SER A 9 8.44 14.71 1.56
N GLY A 10 7.50 13.96 0.96
CA GLY A 10 7.79 12.66 0.36
C GLY A 10 7.73 11.47 1.34
N ILE A 11 7.42 11.72 2.61
CA ILE A 11 7.42 10.66 3.64
C ILE A 11 6.27 9.66 3.44
N LEU A 12 5.13 10.10 2.90
CA LEU A 12 3.96 9.24 2.69
C LEU A 12 4.19 8.23 1.54
N GLU A 13 4.95 8.62 0.53
CA GLU A 13 5.38 7.74 -0.55
C GLU A 13 6.34 6.67 -0.04
N LEU A 14 7.29 7.04 0.82
CA LEU A 14 8.19 6.09 1.46
C LEU A 14 7.46 5.14 2.42
N TYR A 15 6.44 5.65 3.12
CA TYR A 15 5.55 4.86 3.96
C TYR A 15 4.82 3.78 3.15
N VAL A 16 4.14 4.17 2.07
CA VAL A 16 3.43 3.23 1.18
C VAL A 16 4.40 2.24 0.51
N ALA A 17 5.61 2.69 0.17
CA ALA A 17 6.65 1.83 -0.37
C ALA A 17 7.26 0.84 0.65
N GLY A 18 6.94 0.98 1.95
CA GLY A 18 7.51 0.15 3.02
C GLY A 18 9.00 0.41 3.27
N ALA A 19 9.47 1.64 3.03
CA ALA A 19 10.88 2.01 3.06
C ALA A 19 11.29 2.82 4.30
N LEU A 20 10.36 3.09 5.22
CA LEU A 20 10.60 3.84 6.45
C LEU A 20 11.09 2.95 7.61
N THR A 21 11.71 3.59 8.61
CA THR A 21 12.00 2.97 9.91
C THR A 21 10.72 2.67 10.71
N GLU A 22 10.82 1.88 11.77
CA GLU A 22 9.65 1.54 12.60
C GLU A 22 9.06 2.77 13.31
N GLU A 23 9.92 3.66 13.79
CA GLU A 23 9.54 4.90 14.45
C GLU A 23 8.79 5.84 13.49
N GLU A 24 9.30 6.01 12.27
CA GLU A 24 8.65 6.82 11.23
C GLU A 24 7.32 6.20 10.77
N ASN A 25 7.24 4.88 10.65
CA ASN A 25 5.98 4.19 10.34
C ASN A 25 4.91 4.44 11.42
N MET A 26 5.31 4.42 12.70
CA MET A 26 4.40 4.70 13.81
C MET A 26 3.94 6.15 13.80
N GLU A 27 4.83 7.09 13.49
CA GLU A 27 4.49 8.51 13.35
C GLU A 27 3.44 8.71 12.23
N VAL A 28 3.71 8.21 11.02
CA VAL A 28 2.79 8.31 9.89
C VAL A 28 1.44 7.69 10.22
N PHE A 29 1.42 6.51 10.88
CA PHE A 29 0.20 5.86 11.31
C PHE A 29 -0.62 6.74 12.27
N GLN A 30 0.02 7.38 13.26
CA GLN A 30 -0.68 8.25 14.19
C GLN A 30 -1.21 9.51 13.51
N TYR A 31 -0.41 10.12 12.63
CA TYR A 31 -0.83 11.30 11.87
C TYR A 31 -1.94 11.00 10.87
N ALA A 32 -1.95 9.84 10.22
CA ALA A 32 -3.07 9.42 9.38
C ALA A 32 -4.38 9.24 10.17
N ARG A 33 -4.31 8.91 11.47
CA ARG A 33 -5.50 8.81 12.34
C ARG A 33 -5.99 10.17 12.82
N GLU A 34 -5.09 11.12 13.02
CA GLU A 34 -5.40 12.45 13.54
C GLU A 34 -5.82 13.44 12.43
N TYR A 35 -5.21 13.34 11.25
CA TYR A 35 -5.38 14.26 10.13
C TYR A 35 -5.95 13.52 8.90
N PRO A 36 -7.26 13.68 8.59
CA PRO A 36 -7.91 13.02 7.47
C PRO A 36 -7.25 13.27 6.11
N GLU A 37 -6.63 14.43 5.92
CA GLU A 37 -5.92 14.81 4.71
C GLU A 37 -4.71 13.91 4.45
N ILE A 38 -3.98 13.53 5.51
CA ILE A 38 -2.86 12.60 5.41
C ILE A 38 -3.36 11.21 5.03
N HIS A 39 -4.46 10.76 5.64
CA HIS A 39 -5.06 9.48 5.28
C HIS A 39 -5.54 9.45 3.82
N GLN A 40 -6.17 10.53 3.36
CA GLN A 40 -6.60 10.67 1.96
C GLN A 40 -5.42 10.64 1.00
N GLU A 41 -4.32 11.30 1.34
CA GLU A 41 -3.11 11.30 0.51
C GLU A 41 -2.49 9.90 0.42
N ILE A 42 -2.40 9.16 1.54
CA ILE A 42 -1.93 7.77 1.54
C ILE A 42 -2.77 6.91 0.58
N LEU A 43 -4.09 7.00 0.65
CA LEU A 43 -4.99 6.25 -0.23
C LEU A 43 -4.81 6.63 -1.71
N ALA A 44 -4.56 7.92 -2.00
CA ALA A 44 -4.30 8.38 -3.36
C ALA A 44 -2.99 7.80 -3.92
N ILE A 45 -1.93 7.76 -3.10
CA ILE A 45 -0.64 7.15 -3.46
C ILE A 45 -0.81 5.64 -3.70
N GLU A 46 -1.50 4.93 -2.80
CA GLU A 46 -1.80 3.50 -2.96
C GLU A 46 -2.56 3.20 -4.26
N ALA A 47 -3.56 4.02 -4.59
CA ALA A 47 -4.32 3.88 -5.83
C ALA A 47 -3.43 4.07 -7.07
N ALA A 48 -2.55 5.07 -7.07
CA ALA A 48 -1.62 5.31 -8.16
C ALA A 48 -0.63 4.14 -8.36
N VAL A 49 -0.09 3.59 -7.27
CA VAL A 49 0.77 2.41 -7.30
C VAL A 49 0.01 1.19 -7.84
N LEU A 50 -1.24 0.97 -7.40
CA LEU A 50 -2.07 -0.12 -7.90
C LEU A 50 -2.36 0.01 -9.39
N ASP A 51 -2.66 1.21 -9.89
CA ASP A 51 -2.94 1.41 -11.31
C ASP A 51 -1.71 1.24 -12.18
N LEU A 52 -0.56 1.75 -11.74
CA LEU A 52 0.72 1.51 -12.41
C LEU A 52 1.03 0.02 -12.46
N THR A 53 1.00 -0.67 -11.31
CA THR A 53 1.34 -2.09 -11.21
C THR A 53 0.40 -2.97 -12.05
N LYS A 54 -0.91 -2.68 -12.06
CA LYS A 54 -1.87 -3.37 -12.97
C LYS A 54 -1.49 -3.19 -14.44
N SER A 55 -1.04 -2.00 -14.84
CA SER A 55 -0.72 -1.70 -16.24
C SER A 55 0.53 -2.43 -16.74
N VAL A 56 1.49 -2.71 -15.85
CA VAL A 56 2.77 -3.36 -16.17
C VAL A 56 2.83 -4.83 -15.77
N ALA A 57 1.84 -5.32 -15.01
CA ALA A 57 1.81 -6.70 -14.53
C ALA A 57 1.82 -7.69 -15.72
N PRO A 58 2.67 -8.73 -15.67
CA PRO A 58 2.62 -9.81 -16.64
C PRO A 58 1.24 -10.46 -16.65
N ARG A 59 0.68 -10.73 -17.83
CA ARG A 59 -0.52 -11.56 -17.94
C ARG A 59 -0.13 -13.00 -17.59
N VAL A 60 -0.32 -13.40 -16.34
CA VAL A 60 -0.02 -14.76 -15.87
C VAL A 60 -1.00 -15.72 -16.56
N THR A 61 -0.52 -16.52 -17.51
CA THR A 61 -1.34 -17.47 -18.29
C THR A 61 -1.42 -18.86 -17.66
N ASN A 62 -0.63 -19.14 -16.62
CA ASN A 62 -0.47 -20.50 -16.10
C ASN A 62 -1.06 -20.64 -14.69
N ARG A 63 -1.60 -21.84 -14.43
CA ARG A 63 -2.43 -22.29 -13.29
C ARG A 63 -1.96 -21.96 -11.86
N GLN A 64 -0.80 -21.34 -11.66
CA GLN A 64 -0.29 -20.91 -10.34
C GLN A 64 -0.90 -19.58 -9.89
N GLY A 65 -2.23 -19.52 -9.87
CA GLY A 65 -3.00 -18.31 -9.56
C GLY A 65 -3.72 -18.40 -8.21
N PHE A 66 -4.83 -17.67 -8.10
CA PHE A 66 -5.66 -17.60 -6.88
C PHE A 66 -6.15 -18.98 -6.39
N ASP A 67 -6.38 -19.91 -7.31
CA ASP A 67 -6.83 -21.27 -6.98
C ASP A 67 -5.80 -22.05 -6.15
N ASP A 68 -4.50 -21.91 -6.45
CA ASP A 68 -3.42 -22.55 -5.69
C ASP A 68 -3.32 -21.98 -4.27
N VAL A 69 -3.55 -20.67 -4.13
CA VAL A 69 -3.58 -20.01 -2.82
C VAL A 69 -4.73 -20.57 -1.98
N LYS A 70 -5.93 -20.76 -2.57
CA LYS A 70 -7.09 -21.36 -1.89
C LYS A 70 -6.84 -22.77 -1.39
N VAL A 71 -6.10 -23.59 -2.15
CA VAL A 71 -5.70 -24.93 -1.71
C VAL A 71 -4.73 -24.84 -0.52
N ARG A 72 -3.73 -23.94 -0.58
CA ARG A 72 -2.74 -23.75 0.52
C ARG A 72 -3.37 -23.26 1.83
N ILE A 73 -4.43 -22.45 1.76
CA ILE A 73 -5.15 -21.96 2.95
C ILE A 73 -6.30 -22.89 3.40
N GLY A 74 -6.51 -24.02 2.71
CA GLY A 74 -7.48 -25.04 3.11
C GLY A 74 -8.94 -24.79 2.70
N GLU A 75 -9.22 -23.84 1.81
CA GLU A 75 -10.59 -23.52 1.36
C GLU A 75 -11.11 -24.42 0.23
N ARG A 76 -10.26 -25.25 -0.38
CA ARG A 76 -10.65 -26.31 -1.34
C ARG A 76 -9.79 -27.56 -1.17
N LYS A 77 -10.41 -28.74 -1.36
CA LYS A 77 -9.70 -30.01 -1.61
C LYS A 77 -9.55 -30.18 -3.12
N GLU A 78 -8.40 -30.70 -3.54
CA GLU A 78 -8.01 -30.90 -4.95
C GLU A 78 -9.11 -31.45 -5.85
#